data_AF-A0A413RRM9-F1
#
_entry.id   AF-A0A413RRM9-F1
#
_cell.length_a   1.000
_cell.length_b   1.000
_cell.length_c   1.000
_cell.angle_alpha   90.00
_cell.angle_beta   90.00
_cell.angle_gamma   90.00
#
_symmetry.space_group_name_H-M   'P 1'
#
loop_
_entity.id
_entity.type
_entity.pdbx_description
1 polymer ?
#
loop_
_entity_poly.entity_id
_entity_poly.type
_entity_poly.pdbx_seq_one_letter_code
_entity_poly.pdbx_strand_id
1 'polypeptide(L)'
;MTDAARLTGRDLRVLGQVRVRQGLARVRAAWFPILQAAVAGAIAYAIAHYWLGHAIPFFAPVCAWIALGFTLDRSVRRVAELAVGVAIGVGLGDLVAHVIGRGIWQIAL
;
A
#
# COMPACT_ATOMS: atom_id res chain seq x y z
N MET A 1 -8.86 20.91 -35.98
CA MET A 1 -8.58 19.46 -35.86
C MET A 1 -7.21 19.12 -36.45
N THR A 2 -6.16 19.90 -36.15
CA THR A 2 -4.84 19.77 -36.78
C THR A 2 -3.81 20.57 -35.95
N ASP A 3 -3.08 19.94 -35.04
CA ASP A 3 -1.80 20.48 -34.50
C ASP A 3 -0.97 19.46 -33.69
N ALA A 4 -1.34 18.17 -33.70
CA ALA A 4 -0.62 17.14 -32.94
C ALA A 4 0.66 16.61 -33.63
N ALA A 5 1.03 17.13 -34.82
CA ALA A 5 1.93 16.43 -35.74
C ALA A 5 3.38 16.96 -35.83
N ARG A 6 3.87 17.78 -34.90
CA ARG A 6 5.27 18.28 -34.94
C ARG A 6 6.03 18.22 -33.62
N LEU A 7 5.81 17.20 -32.79
CA LEU A 7 6.70 16.96 -31.65
C LEU A 7 8.06 16.48 -32.18
N THR A 8 9.01 17.40 -32.26
CA THR A 8 10.40 17.11 -32.66
C THR A 8 11.03 16.23 -31.58
N GLY A 9 12.01 15.38 -31.91
CA GLY A 9 12.69 14.53 -30.91
C GLY A 9 13.30 15.28 -29.71
N ARG A 10 13.52 16.61 -29.86
CA ARG A 10 13.90 17.52 -28.77
C ARG A 10 12.74 17.77 -27.78
N ASP A 11 11.52 17.94 -28.25
CA ASP A 11 10.33 18.17 -27.43
C ASP A 11 10.03 16.94 -26.56
N LEU A 12 10.17 15.73 -27.14
CA LEU A 12 10.01 14.47 -26.40
C LEU A 12 11.06 14.33 -25.29
N ARG A 13 12.31 14.75 -25.53
CA ARG A 13 13.37 14.73 -24.51
C ARG A 13 13.10 15.73 -23.38
N VAL A 14 12.63 16.93 -23.71
CA VAL A 14 12.30 17.97 -22.71
C VAL A 14 11.10 17.51 -21.86
N LEU A 15 10.04 16.99 -22.47
CA LEU A 15 8.89 16.44 -21.76
C LEU A 15 9.28 15.28 -20.84
N GLY A 16 10.19 14.40 -21.31
CA GLY A 16 10.76 13.32 -20.51
C GLY A 16 11.56 13.84 -19.31
N GLN A 17 12.43 14.83 -19.51
CA GLN A 17 13.21 15.44 -18.43
C GLN A 17 12.32 16.13 -17.39
N VAL A 18 11.27 16.82 -17.81
CA VAL A 18 10.29 17.43 -16.91
C VAL A 18 9.56 16.34 -16.11
N ARG A 19 9.13 15.25 -16.75
CA ARG A 19 8.48 14.11 -16.08
C ARG A 19 9.38 13.48 -15.02
N VAL A 20 10.65 13.25 -15.36
CA VAL A 20 11.65 12.66 -14.44
C VAL A 20 11.92 13.61 -13.28
N ARG A 21 12.14 14.90 -13.53
CA ARG A 21 12.33 15.91 -12.48
C ARG A 21 11.13 16.01 -11.55
N GLN A 22 9.91 16.01 -12.10
CA GLN A 22 8.69 15.99 -11.29
C GLN A 22 8.57 14.69 -10.48
N GLY A 23 8.91 13.54 -11.06
CA GLY A 23 8.94 12.25 -10.37
C GLY A 23 9.89 12.26 -9.18
N LEU A 24 11.14 12.71 -9.41
CA LEU A 24 12.15 12.84 -8.37
C LEU A 24 11.70 13.82 -7.27
N ALA A 25 11.13 14.97 -7.63
CA ALA A 25 10.61 15.92 -6.66
C ALA A 25 9.51 15.30 -5.77
N ARG A 26 8.60 14.50 -6.35
CA ARG A 26 7.57 13.79 -5.58
C ARG A 26 8.16 12.76 -4.61
N VAL A 27 9.08 11.92 -5.08
CA VAL A 27 9.75 10.91 -4.22
C VAL A 27 10.51 11.60 -3.10
N ARG A 28 11.22 12.69 -3.42
CA ARG A 28 11.99 13.46 -2.46
C ARG A 28 11.12 14.27 -1.49
N ALA A 29 9.86 14.54 -1.83
CA ALA A 29 8.88 15.09 -0.89
C ALA A 29 8.24 13.98 -0.02
N ALA A 30 8.08 12.78 -0.56
CA ALA A 30 7.44 11.64 0.11
C ALA A 30 8.42 10.72 0.86
N TRP A 31 9.72 11.03 0.89
CA TRP A 31 10.74 10.16 1.50
C TRP A 31 10.43 9.82 2.96
N PHE A 32 9.96 10.80 3.73
CA PHE A 32 9.65 10.62 5.16
C PHE A 32 8.41 9.72 5.36
N PRO A 33 7.25 9.98 4.70
CA PRO A 33 6.13 9.04 4.70
C PRO A 33 6.49 7.61 4.28
N ILE A 34 7.35 7.46 3.26
CA ILE A 34 7.80 6.14 2.78
C ILE A 34 8.57 5.40 3.89
N LEU A 35 9.54 6.08 4.52
CA LEU A 35 10.30 5.49 5.63
C LEU A 35 9.41 5.17 6.83
N GLN A 36 8.54 6.09 7.22
CA GLN A 36 7.60 5.89 8.33
C GLN A 36 6.77 4.63 8.10
N ALA A 37 6.29 4.43 6.89
CA ALA A 37 5.43 3.30 6.59
C ALA A 37 6.20 1.98 6.43
N ALA A 38 7.43 2.01 5.90
CA ALA A 38 8.33 0.85 5.93
C ALA A 38 8.64 0.42 7.36
N VAL A 39 8.97 1.36 8.24
CA VAL A 39 9.25 1.10 9.65
C VAL A 39 8.02 0.60 10.38
N ALA A 40 6.85 1.22 10.19
CA ALA A 40 5.61 0.77 10.81
C ALA A 40 5.22 -0.64 10.37
N GLY A 41 5.38 -0.97 9.09
CA GLY A 41 5.15 -2.33 8.57
C GLY A 41 6.09 -3.36 9.19
N ALA A 42 7.38 -3.01 9.33
CA ALA A 42 8.37 -3.87 9.98
C ALA A 42 8.06 -4.08 11.47
N ILE A 43 7.66 -3.03 12.19
CA ILE A 43 7.26 -3.12 13.60
C ILE A 43 6.00 -3.99 13.75
N ALA A 44 4.99 -3.79 12.90
CA ALA A 44 3.77 -4.58 12.92
C ALA A 44 4.06 -6.07 12.65
N TYR A 45 4.93 -6.37 11.68
CA TYR A 45 5.41 -7.74 11.44
C TYR A 45 6.10 -8.31 12.68
N ALA A 46 7.06 -7.58 13.25
CA ALA A 46 7.86 -8.05 14.38
C ALA A 46 6.98 -8.33 15.61
N ILE A 47 6.02 -7.45 15.92
CA ILE A 47 5.07 -7.66 17.01
C ILE A 47 4.22 -8.90 16.74
N ALA A 48 3.67 -9.02 15.52
CA ALA A 48 2.83 -10.17 15.17
C ALA A 48 3.60 -11.50 15.21
N HIS A 49 4.86 -11.50 14.77
CA HIS A 49 5.68 -12.70 14.72
C HIS A 49 6.25 -13.08 16.10
N TYR A 50 6.96 -12.15 16.75
CA TYR A 50 7.73 -12.45 17.96
C TYR A 50 6.89 -12.38 19.24
N TRP A 51 5.89 -11.49 19.30
CA TRP A 51 5.07 -11.32 20.51
C TRP A 51 3.76 -12.09 20.44
N LEU A 52 3.07 -12.06 19.29
CA LEU A 52 1.78 -12.75 19.11
C LEU A 52 1.93 -14.20 18.60
N GLY A 53 3.16 -14.66 18.33
CA GLY A 53 3.43 -16.04 17.93
C GLY A 53 2.86 -16.45 16.57
N HIS A 54 2.52 -15.50 15.69
CA HIS A 54 2.00 -15.83 14.37
C HIS A 54 3.15 -16.26 13.45
N ALA A 55 3.11 -17.50 12.96
CA ALA A 55 4.15 -18.06 12.10
C ALA A 55 4.34 -17.26 10.80
N ILE A 56 3.25 -16.79 10.19
CA ILE A 56 3.28 -16.03 8.94
C ILE A 56 2.30 -14.85 9.04
N PRO A 57 2.70 -13.72 9.67
CA PRO A 57 1.81 -12.58 9.89
C PRO A 57 1.72 -11.68 8.65
N PHE A 58 1.26 -12.23 7.53
CA PHE A 58 1.21 -11.53 6.24
C PHE A 58 0.34 -10.26 6.27
N PHE A 59 -0.77 -10.28 7.01
CA PHE A 59 -1.72 -9.18 7.06
C PHE A 59 -1.28 -8.02 7.98
N ALA A 60 -0.43 -8.27 8.98
CA ALA A 60 -0.07 -7.25 9.97
C ALA A 60 0.61 -6.00 9.35
N PRO A 61 1.61 -6.14 8.44
CA PRO A 61 2.20 -4.98 7.75
C PRO A 61 1.22 -4.26 6.84
N VAL A 62 0.33 -5.00 6.17
CA VAL A 62 -0.68 -4.43 5.26
C VAL A 62 -1.67 -3.58 6.04
N CYS A 63 -2.15 -4.08 7.19
CA CYS A 63 -3.02 -3.32 8.10
C CYS A 63 -2.33 -2.05 8.61
N ALA A 64 -1.05 -2.13 8.98
CA ALA A 64 -0.28 -0.97 9.42
C ALA A 64 -0.16 0.09 8.30
N TRP A 65 0.10 -0.33 7.06
CA TRP A 65 0.12 0.56 5.90
C TRP A 65 -1.24 1.25 5.67
N ILE A 66 -2.34 0.49 5.71
CA ILE A 66 -3.69 1.03 5.53
C ILE A 66 -4.03 2.04 6.63
N ALA A 67 -3.68 1.75 7.88
CA ALA A 67 -3.91 2.63 9.03
C ALA A 67 -3.09 3.94 8.94
N LEU A 68 -1.89 3.90 8.35
CA LEU A 68 -1.12 5.11 8.08
C LEU A 68 -1.75 5.97 6.98
N GLY A 69 -2.36 5.36 5.95
CA GLY A 69 -3.00 6.10 4.85
C GLY A 69 -2.06 7.06 4.10
N PHE A 70 -2.63 7.86 3.19
CA PHE A 70 -1.87 8.79 2.34
C PHE A 70 -1.72 10.21 2.90
N THR A 71 -2.45 10.57 3.96
CA THR A 71 -2.52 11.95 4.47
C THR A 71 -1.91 12.04 5.87
N LEU A 72 -1.15 13.12 6.13
CA LEU A 72 -0.52 13.38 7.43
C LEU A 72 -1.52 13.83 8.51
N ASP A 73 -2.62 14.47 8.09
CA ASP A 73 -3.72 14.86 8.97
C ASP A 73 -4.66 13.67 9.19
N ARG A 74 -4.47 13.00 10.33
CA ARG A 74 -5.19 11.77 10.67
C ARG A 74 -5.86 11.98 12.01
N SER A 75 -7.18 11.98 12.03
CA SER A 75 -7.89 11.80 13.29
C SER A 75 -7.68 10.35 13.75
N VAL A 76 -7.21 10.16 14.98
CA VAL A 76 -7.04 8.83 15.59
C VAL A 76 -8.32 8.01 15.48
N ARG A 77 -9.47 8.69 15.57
CA ARG A 77 -10.79 8.10 15.36
C ARG A 77 -10.98 7.51 13.95
N ARG A 78 -10.62 8.22 12.88
CA ARG A 78 -10.77 7.70 11.51
C ARG A 78 -9.82 6.53 11.25
N VAL A 79 -8.61 6.59 11.82
CA VAL A 79 -7.66 5.46 11.77
C VAL A 79 -8.22 4.24 12.49
N ALA A 80 -8.85 4.42 13.64
CA ALA A 80 -9.51 3.34 14.38
C ALA A 80 -10.72 2.77 13.62
N GLU A 81 -11.56 3.62 13.04
CA GLU A 81 -12.70 3.20 12.19
C GLU A 81 -12.21 2.36 11.00
N LEU A 82 -11.14 2.78 10.33
CA LEU A 82 -10.48 2.02 9.26
C LEU A 82 -9.91 0.68 9.77
N ALA A 83 -9.19 0.68 10.89
CA ALA A 83 -8.59 -0.52 11.45
C ALA A 83 -9.65 -1.56 11.80
N VAL A 84 -10.78 -1.13 12.37
CA VAL A 84 -11.94 -2.00 12.66
C VAL A 84 -12.53 -2.56 11.37
N GLY A 85 -12.75 -1.73 10.34
CA GLY A 85 -13.26 -2.19 9.05
C GLY A 85 -12.34 -3.24 8.39
N VAL A 86 -11.02 -3.02 8.44
CA VAL A 86 -10.03 -3.98 7.92
C VAL A 86 -10.06 -5.28 8.73
N ALA A 87 -10.09 -5.22 10.06
CA ALA A 87 -10.14 -6.41 10.91
C ALA A 87 -11.39 -7.27 10.62
N ILE A 88 -12.55 -6.62 10.46
CA ILE A 88 -13.80 -7.30 10.10
C ILE A 88 -13.68 -7.93 8.71
N GLY A 89 -13.17 -7.20 7.72
CA GLY A 89 -13.01 -7.71 6.36
C GLY A 89 -12.05 -8.90 6.27
N VAL A 90 -10.91 -8.84 6.95
CA VAL A 90 -9.94 -9.95 7.02
C VAL A 90 -10.56 -11.16 7.72
N GLY A 91 -11.26 -10.96 8.85
CA GLY A 91 -11.93 -12.04 9.56
C GLY A 91 -13.04 -12.70 8.75
N LEU A 92 -13.84 -11.91 8.02
CA LEU A 92 -14.87 -12.44 7.13
C LEU A 92 -14.25 -13.18 5.95
N GLY A 93 -13.17 -12.66 5.36
CA GLY A 93 -12.42 -13.33 4.30
C GLY A 93 -11.83 -14.66 4.75
N ASP A 94 -11.25 -14.71 5.95
CA ASP A 94 -10.71 -15.96 6.51
C ASP A 94 -11.83 -16.96 6.84
N LEU A 95 -13.00 -16.49 7.34
CA LEU A 95 -14.16 -17.34 7.57
C LEU A 95 -14.69 -17.95 6.27
N VAL A 96 -14.82 -17.14 5.22
CA VAL A 96 -15.24 -17.62 3.89
C VAL A 96 -14.22 -18.63 3.36
N ALA A 97 -12.93 -18.35 3.48
CA ALA A 97 -11.86 -19.30 3.09
C ALA A 97 -11.90 -20.59 3.92
N HIS A 98 -12.33 -20.52 5.19
CA HIS A 98 -12.50 -21.69 6.05
C HIS A 98 -13.70 -22.54 5.60
N VAL A 99 -14.82 -21.92 5.24
CA VAL A 99 -16.06 -22.60 4.81
C VAL A 99 -15.94 -23.21 3.41
N ILE A 100 -15.32 -22.48 2.48
CA ILE A 100 -15.16 -22.91 1.07
C ILE A 100 -14.05 -23.99 0.94
N GLY A 101 -13.16 -24.09 1.93
CA GLY A 101 -11.99 -24.97 1.90
C GLY A 101 -10.80 -24.33 1.18
N ARG A 102 -9.62 -24.90 1.39
CA ARG A 102 -8.34 -24.46 0.79
C ARG A 102 -7.83 -25.54 -0.17
N GLY A 103 -8.36 -25.59 -1.40
CA GLY A 103 -8.02 -26.61 -2.40
C GLY A 103 -7.25 -26.06 -3.61
N ILE A 104 -6.36 -26.88 -4.19
CA ILE A 104 -5.58 -26.54 -5.41
C ILE A 104 -6.49 -26.10 -6.56
N TRP A 105 -7.67 -26.71 -6.69
CA TRP A 105 -8.66 -26.33 -7.70
C TRP A 105 -9.23 -24.92 -7.52
N GLN A 106 -9.29 -24.37 -6.30
CA GLN A 106 -9.72 -22.97 -6.05
C GLN A 106 -8.61 -21.95 -6.33
N ILE A 107 -7.35 -22.39 -6.39
CA ILE A 107 -6.20 -21.54 -6.72
C ILE A 107 -5.93 -21.62 -8.23
N ALA A 108 -6.29 -22.73 -8.87
CA ALA A 108 -6.02 -23.02 -10.28
C ALA A 108 -7.10 -22.52 -11.26
N LEU A 109 -8.30 -22.20 -10.77
CA LEU A 109 -9.38 -21.56 -11.55
C LEU A 109 -9.40 -20.05 -11.32
#